data_AF-A0AAD7DJL7-F1
#
_entry.id   AF-A0AAD7DJL7-F1
#
_cell.length_a   1.000
_cell.length_b   1.000
_cell.length_c   1.000
_cell.angle_alpha   90.00
_cell.angle_beta   90.00
_cell.angle_gamma   90.00
#
_symmetry.space_group_name_H-M   'P 1'
#
loop_
_entity.id
_entity.type
_entity.pdbx_description
1 polymer ?
#
loop_
_entity_poly.entity_id
_entity_poly.type
_entity_poly.pdbx_seq_one_letter_code
_entity_poly.pdbx_strand_id
1 'polypeptide(L)'
;MADFLARTVNHILLDSTAAPPLRRLPELDVVGFFSITYADPALALDRLVIKSGGTWPPSPTFDSSWPPPLRVYHTAYEIFAPFFPVLQSSVCDTENRCTIDAMRARIRGLLSEDPALHAYGCSVDMPSVVNILTAAQVGCWTGYDDQTMQSAILGFCACVSFLRLAYRWGVSPVVREAQMETSVSFPPELDEPWLLLQRFLGFTSPGGGLSTCLYFNTRGVDTNFKPFYSSVHGLPHLHQKTADWDARLFLESLPMYRLLASTVSACTSFTREHPLTALTSLKEANTIFQSTSRFFFENMKDANISHTLWLAYLQGYTGWALPGPDGNIISGVSGGQSLTIRTLDAFLGIRPFPQPAEEALYLPLAQRDWLQSLREACFNIVATSAGAPDNISTDFWLEMQNELQKMVQQLRLWRMGHMNCMVPYEAVHRPERVFMTAGLSIPPEGEVSDETGMVEHLKEGLRERLKATI
;
A
#
# COMPACT_ATOMS: atom_id res chain seq x y z
N MET A 1 -42.02 -24.98 -19.66
CA MET A 1 -40.58 -24.64 -19.49
C MET A 1 -40.27 -24.23 -18.05
N ALA A 2 -40.93 -24.85 -17.07
CA ALA A 2 -40.77 -24.60 -15.63
C ALA A 2 -40.71 -25.94 -14.84
N ASP A 3 -40.41 -27.05 -15.53
CA ASP A 3 -40.45 -28.41 -14.96
C ASP A 3 -39.19 -29.23 -15.30
N PHE A 4 -38.12 -28.55 -15.73
CA PHE A 4 -36.81 -29.14 -16.07
C PHE A 4 -35.69 -28.75 -15.10
N LEU A 5 -35.94 -27.81 -14.16
CA LEU A 5 -34.96 -27.36 -13.17
C LEU A 5 -35.17 -27.93 -11.77
N ALA A 6 -36.20 -28.76 -11.55
CA ALA A 6 -36.52 -29.35 -10.25
C ALA A 6 -35.92 -30.77 -10.04
N ARG A 7 -35.09 -31.29 -10.96
CA ARG A 7 -34.57 -32.67 -10.90
C ARG A 7 -33.05 -32.82 -10.84
N THR A 8 -32.28 -31.74 -10.66
CA THR A 8 -30.80 -31.82 -10.62
C THR A 8 -30.19 -31.35 -9.30
N VAL A 9 -30.92 -31.44 -8.17
CA VAL A 9 -30.41 -31.05 -6.84
C VAL A 9 -30.55 -32.16 -5.77
N ASN A 10 -31.04 -33.35 -6.11
CA ASN A 10 -31.26 -34.43 -5.13
C ASN A 10 -30.30 -35.64 -5.23
N HIS A 11 -29.03 -35.41 -5.55
CA HIS A 11 -27.96 -36.37 -5.28
C HIS A 11 -26.64 -35.62 -5.11
N ILE A 12 -26.35 -35.18 -3.88
CA ILE A 12 -25.04 -35.09 -3.20
C ILE A 12 -25.40 -34.48 -1.83
N LEU A 13 -25.89 -35.31 -0.92
CA LEU A 13 -25.95 -35.03 0.52
C LEU A 13 -26.38 -36.36 1.14
N LEU A 14 -25.38 -37.15 1.55
CA LEU A 14 -25.40 -38.22 2.55
C LEU A 14 -24.17 -39.10 2.30
N ASP A 15 -23.01 -38.66 2.77
CA ASP A 15 -22.13 -39.50 3.59
C ASP A 15 -20.95 -38.67 4.14
N SER A 16 -20.32 -39.16 5.21
CA SER A 16 -19.09 -38.64 5.85
C SER A 16 -19.26 -37.79 7.11
N THR A 17 -19.86 -38.38 8.14
CA THR A 17 -19.36 -38.21 9.51
C THR A 17 -18.00 -38.89 9.65
N ALA A 18 -16.93 -38.21 9.21
CA ALA A 18 -15.55 -38.52 9.56
C ALA A 18 -14.71 -37.29 9.24
N ALA A 19 -14.12 -36.66 10.26
CA ALA A 19 -13.07 -35.69 10.04
C ALA A 19 -11.93 -36.41 9.28
N PRO A 20 -11.44 -35.89 8.15
CA PRO A 20 -10.29 -36.47 7.49
C PRO A 20 -9.10 -36.39 8.45
N PRO A 21 -8.28 -37.44 8.58
CA PRO A 21 -7.08 -37.37 9.39
C PRO A 21 -6.20 -36.26 8.82
N LEU A 22 -5.66 -35.42 9.70
CA LEU A 22 -4.59 -34.47 9.39
C LEU A 22 -3.58 -35.19 8.48
N ARG A 23 -3.49 -34.76 7.21
CA ARG A 23 -2.41 -35.20 6.33
C ARG A 23 -1.13 -34.84 7.07
N ARG A 24 -0.38 -35.85 7.54
CA ARG A 24 1.01 -35.65 7.94
C ARG A 24 1.68 -34.96 6.77
N LEU A 25 2.18 -33.75 7.02
CA LEU A 25 3.17 -33.14 6.15
C LEU A 25 4.27 -34.19 5.93
N PRO A 26 4.85 -34.30 4.72
CA PRO A 26 6.01 -35.14 4.52
C PRO A 26 7.02 -34.80 5.62
N GLU A 27 7.54 -35.81 6.30
CA GLU A 27 8.64 -35.69 7.25
C GLU A 27 9.77 -34.94 6.54
N LEU A 28 9.84 -33.62 6.77
CA LEU A 28 11.03 -32.86 6.53
C LEU A 28 12.04 -33.44 7.51
N ASP A 29 13.05 -34.13 7.00
CA ASP A 29 14.21 -34.56 7.77
C ASP A 29 14.71 -33.37 8.60
N VAL A 30 14.38 -33.35 9.89
CA VAL A 30 14.76 -32.30 10.87
C VAL A 30 16.22 -32.50 11.33
N VAL A 31 17.01 -33.26 10.59
CA VAL A 31 18.40 -33.58 10.94
C VAL A 31 19.32 -32.74 10.05
N GLY A 32 19.42 -31.45 10.38
CA GLY A 32 20.30 -30.52 9.66
C GLY A 32 20.04 -29.04 9.93
N PHE A 33 19.71 -28.64 11.16
CA PHE A 33 19.64 -27.22 11.53
C PHE A 33 21.05 -26.67 11.80
N PHE A 34 21.22 -25.38 11.47
CA PHE A 34 22.40 -24.50 11.63
C PHE A 34 23.32 -24.33 10.40
N SER A 35 22.83 -23.61 9.39
CA SER A 35 23.43 -22.32 8.96
C SER A 35 22.66 -21.74 7.77
N ILE A 36 21.38 -21.43 7.97
CA ILE A 36 20.71 -20.41 7.14
C ILE A 36 20.98 -19.10 7.88
N THR A 37 21.80 -18.21 7.32
CA THR A 37 21.88 -16.83 7.78
C THR A 37 20.52 -16.20 7.52
N TYR A 38 19.63 -16.29 8.51
CA TYR A 38 18.38 -15.55 8.50
C TYR A 38 18.71 -14.07 8.41
N ALA A 39 18.04 -13.32 7.54
CA ALA A 39 18.05 -11.88 7.66
C ALA A 39 17.48 -11.51 9.03
N ASP A 40 18.30 -10.95 9.92
CA ASP A 40 17.87 -10.52 11.25
C ASP A 40 16.75 -9.47 11.12
N PRO A 41 15.52 -9.74 11.62
CA PRO A 41 14.43 -8.79 11.54
C PRO A 41 14.75 -7.46 12.21
N ALA A 42 15.56 -7.44 13.27
CA ALA A 42 15.96 -6.18 13.90
C ALA A 42 16.77 -5.31 12.93
N LEU A 43 17.75 -5.89 12.23
CA LEU A 43 18.53 -5.19 11.21
C LEU A 43 17.68 -4.78 10.00
N ALA A 44 16.72 -5.62 9.59
CA ALA A 44 15.83 -5.27 8.49
C ALA A 44 14.88 -4.10 8.87
N LEU A 45 14.40 -4.08 10.12
CA LEU A 45 13.60 -2.98 10.65
C LEU A 45 14.40 -1.69 10.77
N ASP A 46 15.66 -1.76 11.22
CA ASP A 46 16.55 -0.59 11.27
C ASP A 46 16.79 -0.03 9.86
N ARG A 47 17.01 -0.91 8.86
CA ARG A 47 17.09 -0.48 7.46
C ARG A 47 15.79 0.18 6.98
N LEU A 48 14.63 -0.36 7.33
CA LEU A 48 13.33 0.26 7.02
C LEU A 48 13.26 1.68 7.59
N VAL A 49 13.62 1.86 8.87
CA VAL A 49 13.61 3.16 9.55
C VAL A 49 14.59 4.14 8.90
N ILE A 50 15.84 3.72 8.66
CA ILE A 50 16.86 4.57 8.02
C ILE A 50 16.42 5.00 6.62
N LYS A 51 15.96 4.05 5.79
CA LYS A 51 15.49 4.32 4.42
C LYS A 51 14.15 5.08 4.38
N SER A 52 13.50 5.26 5.52
CA SER A 52 12.27 6.05 5.67
C SER A 52 12.51 7.46 6.22
N GLY A 53 13.77 7.93 6.24
CA GLY A 53 14.11 9.24 6.80
C GLY A 53 14.31 9.21 8.31
N GLY A 54 14.72 8.06 8.87
CA GLY A 54 15.07 7.88 10.28
C GLY A 54 13.87 7.63 11.21
N THR A 55 12.67 7.49 10.68
CA THR A 55 11.47 7.16 11.44
C THR A 55 10.49 6.33 10.63
N TRP A 56 9.57 5.63 11.32
CA TRP A 56 8.42 4.97 10.73
C TRP A 56 7.14 5.30 11.53
N PRO A 57 6.01 5.70 10.90
CA PRO A 57 5.85 6.02 9.48
C PRO A 57 6.90 7.02 8.97
N PRO A 58 7.18 7.04 7.65
CA PRO A 58 8.20 7.93 7.09
C PRO A 58 7.95 9.39 7.45
N SER A 59 9.01 10.19 7.53
CA SER A 59 8.92 11.64 7.77
C SER A 59 9.43 12.41 6.54
N PRO A 60 8.69 12.41 5.43
CA PRO A 60 9.08 13.14 4.23
C PRO A 60 9.18 14.64 4.49
N THR A 61 10.10 15.31 3.78
CA THR A 61 10.17 16.78 3.75
C THR A 61 9.71 17.30 2.40
N PHE A 62 9.30 18.57 2.33
CA PHE A 62 8.65 19.15 1.16
C PHE A 62 9.17 20.55 0.85
N ASP A 63 9.01 20.98 -0.39
CA ASP A 63 9.22 22.37 -0.83
C ASP A 63 10.66 22.87 -0.56
N SER A 64 10.83 23.86 0.33
CA SER A 64 12.08 24.58 0.50
C SER A 64 13.20 23.72 1.08
N SER A 65 12.86 22.56 1.67
CA SER A 65 13.82 21.60 2.19
C SER A 65 14.54 20.80 1.11
N TRP A 66 14.12 20.90 -0.15
CA TRP A 66 14.74 20.16 -1.25
C TRP A 66 15.91 20.93 -1.87
N PRO A 67 16.83 20.24 -2.56
CA PRO A 67 17.77 20.87 -3.46
C PRO A 67 17.07 21.75 -4.50
N PRO A 68 17.62 22.93 -4.87
CA PRO A 68 16.94 23.88 -5.75
C PRO A 68 16.38 23.28 -7.05
N PRO A 69 17.08 22.39 -7.79
CA PRO A 69 16.55 21.83 -9.03
C PRO A 69 15.28 20.98 -8.86
N LEU A 70 14.99 20.47 -7.66
CA LEU A 70 13.78 19.69 -7.40
C LEU A 70 12.57 20.57 -7.02
N ARG A 71 12.79 21.79 -6.55
CA ARG A 71 11.72 22.67 -6.01
C ARG A 71 10.69 23.07 -7.05
N VAL A 72 11.11 23.19 -8.31
CA VAL A 72 10.22 23.55 -9.44
C VAL A 72 9.04 22.58 -9.60
N TYR A 73 9.19 21.31 -9.23
CA TYR A 73 8.10 20.34 -9.27
C TYR A 73 7.00 20.67 -8.25
N HIS A 74 7.38 21.16 -7.08
CA HIS A 74 6.42 21.63 -6.10
C HIS A 74 5.72 22.89 -6.57
N THR A 75 6.45 23.86 -7.13
CA THR A 75 5.86 25.06 -7.73
C THR A 75 4.87 24.71 -8.85
N ALA A 76 5.22 23.76 -9.72
CA ALA A 76 4.31 23.26 -10.75
C ALA A 76 3.04 22.67 -10.12
N TYR A 77 3.16 21.90 -9.05
CA TYR A 77 2.02 21.40 -8.28
C TYR A 77 1.12 22.53 -7.78
N GLU A 78 1.67 23.55 -7.11
CA GLU A 78 0.87 24.66 -6.58
C GLU A 78 0.07 25.37 -7.68
N ILE A 79 0.62 25.45 -8.90
CA ILE A 79 -0.03 26.10 -10.03
C ILE A 79 -1.15 25.23 -10.64
N PHE A 80 -0.95 23.91 -10.79
CA PHE A 80 -1.97 23.05 -11.42
C PHE A 80 -3.02 22.55 -10.42
N ALA A 81 -2.68 22.40 -9.13
CA ALA A 81 -3.53 21.74 -8.13
C ALA A 81 -4.96 22.31 -8.05
N PRO A 82 -5.20 23.64 -8.15
CA PRO A 82 -6.56 24.19 -8.15
C PRO A 82 -7.43 23.80 -9.34
N PHE A 83 -6.81 23.33 -10.44
CA PHE A 83 -7.51 22.97 -11.68
C PHE A 83 -7.76 21.46 -11.81
N PHE A 84 -7.14 20.64 -10.97
CA PHE A 84 -7.23 19.18 -11.06
C PHE A 84 -8.55 18.63 -10.51
N PRO A 85 -8.99 19.00 -9.29
CA PRO A 85 -10.30 18.60 -8.81
C PRO A 85 -11.43 19.45 -9.39
N VAL A 86 -12.55 18.78 -9.69
CA VAL A 86 -13.83 19.41 -10.02
C VAL A 86 -14.92 18.96 -9.06
N LEU A 87 -15.86 19.84 -8.73
CA LEU A 87 -17.01 19.49 -7.89
C LEU A 87 -17.93 18.45 -8.53
N GLN A 88 -17.99 18.42 -9.86
CA GLN A 88 -18.78 17.47 -10.62
C GLN A 88 -18.08 17.25 -11.96
N SER A 89 -17.76 16.00 -12.27
CA SER A 89 -17.21 15.62 -13.57
C SER A 89 -18.27 15.65 -14.66
N SER A 90 -17.86 15.92 -15.90
CA SER A 90 -18.76 15.83 -17.06
C SER A 90 -19.04 14.37 -17.39
N VAL A 91 -20.25 14.10 -17.87
CA VAL A 91 -20.63 12.80 -18.47
C VAL A 91 -20.37 12.77 -19.99
N CYS A 92 -19.91 13.88 -20.56
CA CYS A 92 -19.59 14.04 -21.98
C CYS A 92 -18.12 13.72 -22.23
N ASP A 93 -17.85 12.62 -22.95
CA ASP A 93 -16.47 12.18 -23.24
C ASP A 93 -15.68 13.21 -24.06
N THR A 94 -16.33 13.95 -24.96
CA THR A 94 -15.66 15.01 -25.73
C THR A 94 -15.18 16.17 -24.84
N GLU A 95 -16.00 16.59 -23.86
CA GLU A 95 -15.61 17.63 -22.90
C GLU A 95 -14.52 17.13 -21.96
N ASN A 96 -14.63 15.88 -21.52
CA ASN A 96 -13.61 15.22 -20.71
C ASN A 96 -12.28 15.14 -21.46
N ARG A 97 -12.28 14.77 -22.74
CA ARG A 97 -11.07 14.77 -23.60
C ARG A 97 -10.41 16.14 -23.64
N CYS A 98 -11.19 17.20 -23.89
CA CYS A 98 -10.66 18.58 -23.86
C CYS A 98 -10.04 18.94 -22.50
N THR A 99 -10.69 18.53 -21.40
CA THR A 99 -10.19 18.78 -20.03
C THR A 99 -8.88 18.04 -19.76
N ILE A 100 -8.80 16.77 -20.13
CA ILE A 100 -7.60 15.93 -20.00
C ILE A 100 -6.44 16.54 -20.79
N ASP A 101 -6.67 16.90 -22.06
CA ASP A 101 -5.65 17.47 -22.92
C ASP A 101 -5.18 18.84 -22.41
N ALA A 102 -6.09 19.67 -21.90
CA ALA A 102 -5.76 20.94 -21.28
C ALA A 102 -4.91 20.78 -20.00
N MET A 103 -5.23 19.81 -19.14
CA MET A 103 -4.42 19.51 -17.96
C MET A 103 -3.03 19.00 -18.33
N ARG A 104 -2.92 18.10 -19.31
CA ARG A 104 -1.63 17.60 -19.83
C ARG A 104 -0.79 18.71 -20.42
N ALA A 105 -1.40 19.59 -21.22
CA ALA A 105 -0.73 20.75 -21.78
C ALA A 105 -0.23 21.71 -20.69
N ARG A 106 -1.03 21.93 -19.63
CA ARG A 106 -0.64 22.74 -18.47
C ARG A 106 0.56 22.15 -17.74
N ILE A 107 0.50 20.87 -17.35
CA ILE A 107 1.60 20.21 -16.65
C ILE A 107 2.86 20.19 -17.53
N ARG A 108 2.73 19.90 -18.82
CA ARG A 108 3.86 19.92 -19.76
C ARG A 108 4.48 21.32 -19.85
N GLY A 109 3.68 22.38 -20.01
CA GLY A 109 4.21 23.75 -20.11
C GLY A 109 4.82 24.27 -18.80
N LEU A 110 4.42 23.74 -17.65
CA LEU A 110 5.01 24.07 -16.35
C LEU A 110 6.34 23.36 -16.08
N LEU A 111 6.59 22.22 -16.72
CA LEU A 111 7.79 21.43 -16.48
C LEU A 111 8.83 21.62 -17.60
N SER A 112 8.38 21.88 -18.82
CA SER A 112 9.23 21.83 -20.00
C SER A 112 10.38 22.83 -19.97
N GLU A 113 11.56 22.36 -20.40
CA GLU A 113 12.70 23.21 -20.75
C GLU A 113 12.52 23.97 -22.07
N ASP A 114 11.55 23.56 -22.90
CA ASP A 114 11.32 24.20 -24.20
C ASP A 114 10.82 25.63 -23.97
N PRO A 115 11.59 26.67 -24.39
CA PRO A 115 11.18 28.06 -24.23
C PRO A 115 9.85 28.38 -24.93
N ALA A 116 9.46 27.60 -25.95
CA ALA A 116 8.18 27.76 -26.63
C ALA A 116 6.98 27.23 -25.83
N LEU A 117 7.22 26.32 -24.88
CA LEU A 117 6.21 25.76 -23.98
C LEU A 117 6.29 26.35 -22.57
N HIS A 118 7.35 27.11 -22.28
CA HIS A 118 7.61 27.69 -20.97
C HIS A 118 6.48 28.62 -20.53
N ALA A 119 5.71 28.14 -19.56
CA ALA A 119 4.65 28.90 -18.94
C ALA A 119 5.01 29.21 -17.48
N TYR A 120 4.76 30.45 -17.05
CA TYR A 120 4.82 30.85 -15.63
C TYR A 120 6.20 30.78 -14.95
N GLY A 121 7.30 30.77 -15.70
CA GLY A 121 8.66 30.82 -15.14
C GLY A 121 9.12 29.52 -14.46
N CYS A 122 8.36 28.43 -14.59
CA CYS A 122 8.73 27.11 -14.11
C CYS A 122 9.41 26.35 -15.24
N SER A 123 10.71 26.08 -15.13
CA SER A 123 11.47 25.26 -16.09
C SER A 123 12.31 24.29 -15.28
N VAL A 124 12.17 22.99 -15.58
CA VAL A 124 12.96 21.95 -14.93
C VAL A 124 14.32 21.89 -15.60
N ASP A 125 15.42 22.15 -14.89
CA ASP A 125 16.75 21.82 -15.40
C ASP A 125 17.01 20.31 -15.23
N MET A 126 16.68 19.55 -16.27
CA MET A 126 16.77 18.10 -16.32
C MET A 126 18.19 17.57 -16.07
N PRO A 127 19.25 18.11 -16.69
CA PRO A 127 20.62 17.76 -16.34
C PRO A 127 20.89 17.88 -14.83
N SER A 128 20.46 18.98 -14.20
CA SER A 128 20.64 19.16 -12.75
C SER A 128 19.79 18.19 -11.92
N VAL A 129 18.55 17.91 -12.32
CA VAL A 129 17.68 16.92 -11.64
C VAL A 129 18.31 15.53 -11.70
N VAL A 130 18.73 15.08 -12.89
CA VAL A 130 19.36 13.77 -13.09
C VAL A 130 20.64 13.65 -12.27
N ASN A 131 21.49 14.69 -12.28
CA ASN A 131 22.72 14.72 -11.50
C ASN A 131 22.44 14.59 -9.99
N ILE A 132 21.45 15.31 -9.47
CA ILE A 132 21.07 15.24 -8.05
C ILE A 132 20.51 13.87 -7.69
N LEU A 133 19.59 13.31 -8.47
CA LEU A 133 19.01 12.00 -8.17
C LEU A 133 20.04 10.86 -8.31
N THR A 134 20.98 10.98 -9.24
CA THR A 134 22.09 10.03 -9.39
C THR A 134 23.07 10.15 -8.22
N ALA A 135 23.42 11.36 -7.80
CA ALA A 135 24.25 11.58 -6.61
C ALA A 135 23.59 11.02 -5.33
N ALA A 136 22.26 11.02 -5.27
CA ALA A 136 21.52 10.42 -4.17
C ALA A 136 21.77 8.91 -4.04
N GLN A 137 21.85 8.19 -5.17
CA GLN A 137 22.08 6.73 -5.21
C GLN A 137 23.40 6.31 -4.57
N VAL A 138 24.38 7.21 -4.52
CA VAL A 138 25.68 7.01 -3.87
C VAL A 138 25.82 7.75 -2.54
N GLY A 139 24.73 8.32 -1.98
CA GLY A 139 24.71 9.00 -0.68
C GLY A 139 25.39 10.37 -0.65
N CYS A 140 25.36 11.13 -1.76
CA CYS A 140 26.24 12.29 -1.96
C CYS A 140 25.51 13.63 -2.21
N TRP A 141 24.46 13.98 -1.46
CA TRP A 141 23.88 15.33 -1.56
C TRP A 141 24.71 16.34 -0.75
N THR A 142 25.35 17.30 -1.43
CA THR A 142 26.12 18.35 -0.76
C THR A 142 25.21 19.16 0.16
N GLY A 143 25.59 19.24 1.45
CA GLY A 143 24.83 19.97 2.47
C GLY A 143 23.67 19.19 3.09
N TYR A 144 23.51 17.91 2.77
CA TYR A 144 22.52 17.02 3.37
C TYR A 144 23.23 15.86 4.07
N ASP A 145 22.78 15.51 5.25
CA ASP A 145 23.06 14.18 5.81
C ASP A 145 22.16 13.12 5.15
N ASP A 146 22.49 11.84 5.34
CA ASP A 146 21.76 10.72 4.77
C ASP A 146 20.27 10.77 5.12
N GLN A 147 19.93 11.09 6.37
CA GLN A 147 18.54 11.09 6.84
C GLN A 147 17.71 12.19 6.17
N THR A 148 18.26 13.39 6.06
CA THR A 148 17.62 14.54 5.43
C THR A 148 17.48 14.32 3.93
N MET A 149 18.51 13.74 3.30
CA MET A 149 18.46 13.32 1.90
C MET A 149 17.33 12.29 1.67
N GLN A 150 17.25 11.22 2.47
CA GLN A 150 16.18 10.23 2.37
C GLN A 150 14.80 10.90 2.49
N SER A 151 14.61 11.73 3.53
CA SER A 151 13.34 12.42 3.77
C SER A 151 12.92 13.33 2.60
N ALA A 152 13.87 14.03 1.98
CA ALA A 152 13.62 14.84 0.79
C ALA A 152 13.27 13.99 -0.44
N ILE A 153 13.96 12.86 -0.66
CA ILE A 153 13.65 11.93 -1.77
C ILE A 153 12.24 11.36 -1.64
N LEU A 154 11.80 11.01 -0.42
CA LEU A 154 10.44 10.50 -0.21
C LEU A 154 9.38 11.54 -0.58
N GLY A 155 9.52 12.78 -0.09
CA GLY A 155 8.59 13.86 -0.44
C GLY A 155 8.62 14.21 -1.92
N PHE A 156 9.80 14.22 -2.54
CA PHE A 156 9.94 14.41 -3.99
C PHE A 156 9.27 13.27 -4.77
N CYS A 157 9.41 12.02 -4.30
CA CYS A 157 8.73 10.87 -4.89
C CYS A 157 7.21 11.01 -4.83
N ALA A 158 6.65 11.46 -3.71
CA ALA A 158 5.22 11.75 -3.60
C ALA A 158 4.77 12.83 -4.59
N CYS A 159 5.56 13.89 -4.76
CA CYS A 159 5.27 14.97 -5.72
C CYS A 159 5.24 14.48 -7.16
N VAL A 160 6.27 13.72 -7.59
CA VAL A 160 6.32 13.16 -8.96
C VAL A 160 5.20 12.13 -9.16
N SER A 161 4.91 11.28 -8.16
CA SER A 161 3.78 10.34 -8.19
C SER A 161 2.47 11.09 -8.43
N PHE A 162 2.24 12.18 -7.71
CA PHE A 162 1.01 12.98 -7.82
C PHE A 162 0.91 13.68 -9.17
N LEU A 163 1.99 14.30 -9.66
CA LEU A 163 2.06 14.90 -11.01
C LEU A 163 1.77 13.88 -12.11
N ARG A 164 2.31 12.66 -11.99
CA ARG A 164 2.06 11.57 -12.95
C ARG A 164 0.60 11.12 -12.93
N LEU A 165 0.00 10.96 -11.76
CA LEU A 165 -1.42 10.60 -11.63
C LEU A 165 -2.32 11.72 -12.19
N ALA A 166 -2.00 12.98 -11.91
CA ALA A 166 -2.73 14.13 -12.46
C ALA A 166 -2.59 14.24 -13.98
N TYR A 167 -1.40 14.02 -14.54
CA TYR A 167 -1.17 14.01 -15.97
C TYR A 167 -1.87 12.84 -16.67
N ARG A 168 -1.89 11.66 -16.02
CA ARG A 168 -2.58 10.49 -16.53
C ARG A 168 -4.09 10.72 -16.59
N TRP A 169 -4.71 11.09 -15.47
CA TRP A 169 -6.16 11.19 -15.38
C TRP A 169 -6.74 12.50 -15.91
N GLY A 170 -5.98 13.59 -15.86
CA GLY A 170 -6.38 14.92 -16.31
C GLY A 170 -7.37 15.64 -15.40
N VAL A 171 -8.26 14.90 -14.72
CA VAL A 171 -9.30 15.44 -13.84
C VAL A 171 -9.59 14.48 -12.67
N SER A 172 -9.99 15.03 -11.53
CA SER A 172 -10.50 14.30 -10.37
C SER A 172 -11.90 14.81 -10.01
N PRO A 173 -12.96 13.97 -9.95
CA PRO A 173 -12.96 12.51 -10.11
C PRO A 173 -12.58 12.02 -11.50
N VAL A 174 -12.03 10.80 -11.53
CA VAL A 174 -11.69 10.08 -12.77
C VAL A 174 -12.93 9.85 -13.64
N VAL A 175 -12.77 10.04 -14.94
CA VAL A 175 -13.82 9.93 -15.96
C VAL A 175 -13.57 8.77 -16.94
N ARG A 176 -14.65 8.29 -17.57
CA ARG A 176 -14.64 7.19 -18.55
C ARG A 176 -13.61 7.42 -19.64
N GLU A 177 -13.60 8.61 -20.23
CA GLU A 177 -12.67 8.96 -21.31
C GLU A 177 -11.20 8.72 -20.93
N ALA A 178 -10.82 8.97 -19.68
CA ALA A 178 -9.46 8.71 -19.19
C ALA A 178 -9.23 7.21 -18.88
N GLN A 179 -10.26 6.50 -18.40
CA GLN A 179 -10.17 5.04 -18.17
C GLN A 179 -10.04 4.24 -19.45
N MET A 180 -10.59 4.72 -20.56
CA MET A 180 -10.52 4.01 -21.85
C MET A 180 -9.17 4.15 -22.56
N GLU A 181 -8.24 4.97 -22.04
CA GLU A 181 -6.90 5.05 -22.59
C GLU A 181 -6.11 3.76 -22.32
N THR A 182 -5.46 3.21 -23.36
CA THR A 182 -4.64 1.99 -23.25
C THR A 182 -3.15 2.29 -23.05
N SER A 183 -2.75 3.56 -23.19
CA SER A 183 -1.38 4.01 -23.00
C SER A 183 -1.35 5.51 -22.69
N VAL A 184 -0.26 5.96 -22.07
CA VAL A 184 0.02 7.39 -21.84
C VAL A 184 1.49 7.65 -22.11
N SER A 185 1.79 8.72 -22.83
CA SER A 185 3.16 9.20 -23.05
C SER A 185 3.46 10.34 -22.08
N PHE A 186 4.34 10.07 -21.12
CA PHE A 186 4.83 11.07 -20.18
C PHE A 186 5.93 11.93 -20.83
N PRO A 187 5.98 13.24 -20.50
CA PRO A 187 7.12 14.07 -20.87
C PRO A 187 8.38 13.60 -20.10
N PRO A 188 9.59 13.78 -20.65
CA PRO A 188 10.85 13.36 -20.01
C PRO A 188 11.00 13.86 -18.57
N GLU A 189 10.51 15.08 -18.30
CA GLU A 189 10.51 15.73 -16.99
C GLU A 189 9.67 14.99 -15.95
N LEU A 190 8.76 14.10 -16.35
CA LEU A 190 8.05 13.20 -15.43
C LEU A 190 8.56 11.77 -15.47
N ASP A 191 9.16 11.34 -16.58
CA ASP A 191 9.54 9.94 -16.78
C ASP A 191 10.94 9.62 -16.24
N GLU A 192 11.94 10.44 -16.56
CA GLU A 192 13.31 10.20 -16.11
C GLU A 192 13.47 10.27 -14.59
N PRO A 193 12.94 11.29 -13.87
CA PRO A 193 13.03 11.32 -12.41
C PRO A 193 12.32 10.14 -11.77
N TRP A 194 11.19 9.71 -12.35
CA TRP A 194 10.43 8.57 -11.85
C TRP A 194 11.22 7.26 -11.94
N LEU A 195 11.89 7.01 -13.08
CA LEU A 195 12.76 5.85 -13.25
C LEU A 195 13.94 5.85 -12.26
N LEU A 196 14.53 7.01 -11.98
CA LEU A 196 15.61 7.14 -10.99
C LEU A 196 15.11 6.88 -9.56
N LEU A 197 13.91 7.37 -9.22
CA LEU A 197 13.24 7.14 -7.94
C LEU A 197 12.88 5.66 -7.75
N GLN A 198 12.33 5.02 -8.78
CA GLN A 198 12.04 3.58 -8.80
C GLN A 198 13.29 2.76 -8.52
N ARG A 199 14.41 3.09 -9.16
CA ARG A 199 15.70 2.42 -8.92
C ARG A 199 16.21 2.66 -7.49
N PHE A 200 16.11 3.89 -7.00
CA PHE A 200 16.61 4.26 -5.67
C PHE A 200 15.80 3.59 -4.54
N LEU A 201 14.47 3.62 -4.64
CA LEU A 201 13.56 3.08 -3.63
C LEU A 201 13.26 1.58 -3.83
N GLY A 202 13.55 1.05 -5.03
CA GLY A 202 13.39 -0.35 -5.37
C GLY A 202 11.94 -0.80 -5.54
N PHE A 203 11.13 0.00 -6.23
CA PHE A 203 9.78 -0.38 -6.69
C PHE A 203 9.66 -0.20 -8.21
N THR A 204 8.66 -0.80 -8.85
CA THR A 204 8.52 -0.83 -10.32
C THR A 204 7.19 -0.29 -10.85
N SER A 205 6.22 0.03 -9.99
CA SER A 205 4.93 0.57 -10.43
C SER A 205 5.10 1.92 -11.16
N PRO A 206 4.53 2.07 -12.36
CA PRO A 206 4.57 3.32 -13.13
C PRO A 206 3.70 4.44 -12.53
N GLY A 207 2.73 4.09 -11.68
CA GLY A 207 1.83 5.02 -10.98
C GLY A 207 2.08 5.16 -9.48
N GLY A 208 3.00 4.36 -8.95
CA GLY A 208 3.28 4.29 -7.52
C GLY A 208 2.38 3.30 -6.79
N GLY A 209 2.30 3.45 -5.47
CA GLY A 209 1.52 2.59 -4.58
C GLY A 209 1.17 3.33 -3.29
N LEU A 210 0.63 2.61 -2.30
CA LEU A 210 0.27 3.17 -1.00
C LEU A 210 1.44 3.91 -0.34
N SER A 211 2.67 3.44 -0.54
CA SER A 211 3.87 4.14 -0.07
C SER A 211 4.04 5.53 -0.68
N THR A 212 4.00 5.65 -2.01
CA THR A 212 4.26 6.93 -2.68
C THR A 212 3.08 7.90 -2.60
N CYS A 213 1.85 7.37 -2.64
CA CYS A 213 0.63 8.18 -2.65
C CYS A 213 0.20 8.60 -1.25
N LEU A 214 0.60 7.85 -0.22
CA LEU A 214 0.16 8.09 1.15
C LEU A 214 1.32 8.23 2.15
N TYR A 215 2.12 7.18 2.39
CA TYR A 215 3.15 7.24 3.43
C TYR A 215 4.18 8.34 3.19
N PHE A 216 4.60 8.55 1.94
CA PHE A 216 5.55 9.59 1.54
C PHE A 216 4.90 10.95 1.30
N ASN A 217 3.57 10.99 1.26
CA ASN A 217 2.78 12.20 1.05
C ASN A 217 2.22 12.76 2.36
N THR A 218 2.48 12.12 3.50
CA THR A 218 1.89 12.50 4.78
C THR A 218 2.92 13.18 5.67
N ARG A 219 2.59 14.35 6.22
CA ARG A 219 3.43 15.01 7.23
C ARG A 219 3.23 14.36 8.61
N GLY A 220 4.18 14.53 9.53
CA GLY A 220 4.18 13.82 10.81
C GLY A 220 3.04 14.15 11.77
N VAL A 221 3.22 13.72 13.02
CA VAL A 221 2.26 13.90 14.14
C VAL A 221 1.87 15.37 14.36
N ASP A 222 2.80 16.29 14.13
CA ASP A 222 2.63 17.74 14.25
C ASP A 222 1.54 18.30 13.34
N THR A 223 1.43 17.75 12.13
CA THR A 223 0.35 18.06 11.19
C THR A 223 -0.85 17.16 11.33
N ASN A 224 -0.79 16.23 12.28
CA ASN A 224 -1.81 15.23 12.53
C ASN A 224 -2.04 14.35 11.29
N PHE A 225 -0.94 13.98 10.61
CA PHE A 225 -0.92 13.07 9.47
C PHE A 225 -1.77 13.52 8.29
N LYS A 226 -1.73 14.81 7.98
CA LYS A 226 -2.41 15.36 6.80
C LYS A 226 -1.60 15.07 5.52
N PRO A 227 -2.28 14.74 4.40
CA PRO A 227 -1.62 14.65 3.11
C PRO A 227 -1.14 16.04 2.66
N PHE A 228 0.05 16.09 2.08
CA PHE A 228 0.65 17.33 1.60
C PHE A 228 0.17 17.67 0.17
N TYR A 229 0.24 16.71 -0.73
CA TYR A 229 -0.38 16.76 -2.06
C TYR A 229 -1.78 16.17 -2.01
N SER A 230 -2.77 16.88 -2.57
CA SER A 230 -4.17 16.52 -2.40
C SER A 230 -4.96 16.61 -3.71
N SER A 231 -5.70 15.54 -4.03
CA SER A 231 -6.65 15.48 -5.14
C SER A 231 -7.95 16.22 -4.88
N VAL A 232 -8.09 16.87 -3.71
CA VAL A 232 -9.26 17.65 -3.31
C VAL A 232 -8.88 19.09 -2.95
N HIS A 233 -7.74 19.56 -3.46
CA HIS A 233 -7.28 20.92 -3.24
C HIS A 233 -8.35 21.94 -3.63
N GLY A 234 -8.65 22.90 -2.74
CA GLY A 234 -9.66 23.93 -2.98
C GLY A 234 -11.12 23.46 -2.95
N LEU A 235 -11.40 22.17 -2.79
CA LEU A 235 -12.77 21.65 -2.67
C LEU A 235 -13.38 21.93 -1.28
N PRO A 236 -14.71 21.83 -1.11
CA PRO A 236 -15.38 22.07 0.16
C PRO A 236 -14.86 21.20 1.31
N HIS A 237 -15.05 21.68 2.54
CA HIS A 237 -14.54 21.06 3.77
C HIS A 237 -14.78 19.54 3.88
N LEU A 238 -15.93 19.03 3.43
CA LEU A 238 -16.23 17.59 3.49
C LEU A 238 -15.22 16.75 2.69
N HIS A 239 -14.75 17.24 1.54
CA HIS A 239 -13.75 16.54 0.72
C HIS A 239 -12.39 16.53 1.44
N GLN A 240 -11.96 17.70 1.93
CA GLN A 240 -10.70 17.85 2.67
C GLN A 240 -10.71 16.98 3.94
N LYS A 241 -11.81 16.99 4.70
CA LYS A 241 -12.00 16.14 5.88
C LYS A 241 -11.91 14.66 5.54
N THR A 242 -12.55 14.24 4.44
CA THR A 242 -12.50 12.84 3.97
C THR A 242 -11.04 12.44 3.66
N ALA A 243 -10.27 13.30 2.97
CA ALA A 243 -8.86 13.06 2.66
C ALA A 243 -7.98 12.98 3.93
N ASP A 244 -8.19 13.91 4.87
CA ASP A 244 -7.47 13.92 6.14
C ASP A 244 -7.74 12.66 6.97
N TRP A 245 -8.98 12.16 6.97
CA TRP A 245 -9.34 10.93 7.69
C TRP A 245 -8.88 9.66 7.00
N ASP A 246 -8.94 9.60 5.68
CA ASP A 246 -8.42 8.49 4.89
C ASP A 246 -6.92 8.27 5.20
N ALA A 247 -6.12 9.34 5.16
CA ALA A 247 -4.70 9.26 5.49
C ALA A 247 -4.42 8.71 6.90
N ARG A 248 -5.25 9.06 7.89
CA ARG A 248 -5.11 8.59 9.28
C ARG A 248 -5.47 7.13 9.47
N LEU A 249 -6.32 6.55 8.62
CA LEU A 249 -6.67 5.13 8.78
C LEU A 249 -5.48 4.20 8.47
N PHE A 250 -4.52 4.68 7.68
CA PHE A 250 -3.30 3.97 7.35
C PHE A 250 -2.13 4.31 8.28
N LEU A 251 -2.41 4.76 9.50
CA LEU A 251 -1.37 4.94 10.52
C LEU A 251 -0.67 3.61 10.83
N GLU A 252 0.61 3.55 10.52
CA GLU A 252 1.46 2.38 10.76
C GLU A 252 2.06 2.42 12.18
N SER A 253 2.32 1.24 12.76
CA SER A 253 2.79 1.13 14.15
C SER A 253 4.22 0.59 14.25
N LEU A 254 5.21 1.50 14.22
CA LEU A 254 6.61 1.14 14.53
C LEU A 254 6.78 0.45 15.89
N PRO A 255 6.08 0.84 16.97
CA PRO A 255 6.15 0.11 18.24
C PRO A 255 5.79 -1.37 18.09
N MET A 256 4.75 -1.70 17.32
CA MET A 256 4.39 -3.08 17.06
C MET A 256 5.52 -3.82 16.32
N TYR A 257 6.11 -3.19 15.29
CA TYR A 257 7.17 -3.83 14.50
C TYR A 257 8.41 -4.16 15.33
N ARG A 258 8.80 -3.24 16.23
CA ARG A 258 9.90 -3.47 17.16
C ARG A 258 9.62 -4.65 18.08
N LEU A 259 8.41 -4.74 18.64
CA LEU A 259 8.03 -5.86 19.51
C LEU A 259 8.00 -7.20 18.77
N LEU A 260 7.54 -7.22 17.51
CA LEU A 260 7.61 -8.42 16.67
C LEU A 260 9.06 -8.83 16.39
N ALA A 261 9.93 -7.89 16.02
CA ALA A 261 11.35 -8.17 15.85
C ALA A 261 12.00 -8.68 17.15
N SER A 262 11.73 -8.04 18.29
CA SER A 262 12.21 -8.48 19.61
C SER A 262 11.71 -9.88 19.98
N THR A 263 10.46 -10.21 19.63
CA THR A 263 9.92 -11.57 19.80
C THR A 263 10.74 -12.59 19.02
N VAL A 264 11.02 -12.30 17.74
CA VAL A 264 11.85 -13.19 16.91
C VAL A 264 13.27 -13.32 17.47
N SER A 265 13.96 -12.21 17.73
CA SER A 265 15.35 -12.22 18.21
C SER A 265 15.48 -12.98 19.54
N ALA A 266 14.54 -12.79 20.46
CA ALA A 266 14.53 -13.49 21.74
C ALA A 266 14.31 -15.01 21.58
N CYS A 267 13.53 -15.43 20.58
CA CYS A 267 13.31 -16.86 20.32
C CYS A 267 14.46 -17.53 19.56
N THR A 268 15.19 -16.79 18.70
CA THR A 268 16.28 -17.36 17.90
C THR A 268 17.63 -17.42 18.62
N SER A 269 17.84 -16.63 19.68
CA SER A 269 19.10 -16.60 20.44
C SER A 269 19.27 -17.73 21.47
N PHE A 270 18.24 -18.56 21.72
CA PHE A 270 18.22 -19.77 22.58
C PHE A 270 18.94 -19.69 23.95
N THR A 271 19.05 -18.51 24.56
CA THR A 271 19.60 -18.30 25.90
C THR A 271 18.47 -18.24 26.96
N ARG A 272 18.73 -18.77 28.17
CA ARG A 272 17.71 -19.04 29.23
C ARG A 272 16.85 -17.83 29.68
N GLU A 273 17.31 -16.60 29.51
CA GLU A 273 16.60 -15.38 29.94
C GLU A 273 15.62 -14.81 28.89
N HIS A 274 15.60 -15.38 27.69
CA HIS A 274 14.92 -14.81 26.52
C HIS A 274 13.45 -15.21 26.31
N PRO A 275 12.94 -16.36 26.80
CA PRO A 275 11.55 -16.72 26.62
C PRO A 275 10.59 -15.65 27.18
N LEU A 276 10.78 -15.20 28.42
CA LEU A 276 9.89 -14.20 29.04
C LEU A 276 9.82 -12.89 28.24
N THR A 277 10.94 -12.44 27.69
CA THR A 277 11.01 -11.27 26.82
C THR A 277 10.21 -11.46 25.54
N ALA A 278 10.30 -12.64 24.90
CA ALA A 278 9.53 -12.96 23.71
C ALA A 278 8.03 -12.93 23.99
N LEU A 279 7.58 -13.56 25.07
CA LEU A 279 6.16 -13.60 25.46
C LEU A 279 5.61 -12.22 25.82
N THR A 280 6.39 -11.44 26.57
CA THR A 280 6.02 -10.07 26.94
C THR A 280 5.87 -9.21 25.69
N SER A 281 6.87 -9.27 24.80
CA SER A 281 6.85 -8.53 23.53
C SER A 281 5.66 -8.92 22.65
N LEU A 282 5.35 -10.21 22.56
CA LEU A 282 4.21 -10.70 21.78
C LEU A 282 2.86 -10.25 22.38
N LYS A 283 2.70 -10.31 23.71
CA LYS A 283 1.49 -9.83 24.42
C LYS A 283 1.28 -8.32 24.19
N GLU A 284 2.35 -7.54 24.25
CA GLU A 284 2.30 -6.11 23.96
C GLU A 284 1.98 -5.82 22.49
N ALA A 285 2.60 -6.55 21.55
CA ALA A 285 2.29 -6.43 20.12
C ALA A 285 0.81 -6.74 19.83
N ASN A 286 0.25 -7.77 20.46
CA ASN A 286 -1.18 -8.10 20.41
C ASN A 286 -2.06 -6.95 20.89
N THR A 287 -1.67 -6.30 21.99
CA THR A 287 -2.41 -5.16 22.56
C THR A 287 -2.40 -3.97 21.61
N ILE A 288 -1.25 -3.69 20.98
CA ILE A 288 -1.12 -2.62 19.99
C ILE A 288 -1.96 -2.92 18.75
N PHE A 289 -1.92 -4.16 18.23
CA PHE A 289 -2.73 -4.54 17.08
C PHE A 289 -4.24 -4.40 17.36
N GLN A 290 -4.68 -4.82 18.55
CA GLN A 290 -6.07 -4.63 18.98
C GLN A 290 -6.46 -3.15 19.00
N SER A 291 -5.59 -2.27 19.52
CA SER A 291 -5.82 -0.83 19.55
C SER A 291 -5.89 -0.23 18.15
N THR A 292 -4.96 -0.60 17.26
CA THR A 292 -4.94 -0.15 15.86
C THR A 292 -6.20 -0.59 15.12
N SER A 293 -6.61 -1.86 15.29
CA SER A 293 -7.84 -2.39 14.70
C SER A 293 -9.08 -1.65 15.18
N ARG A 294 -9.17 -1.37 16.48
CA ARG A 294 -10.27 -0.59 17.07
C ARG A 294 -10.31 0.81 16.48
N PHE A 295 -9.18 1.52 16.45
CA PHE A 295 -9.08 2.85 15.86
C PHE A 295 -9.57 2.86 14.41
N PHE A 296 -9.17 1.86 13.62
CA PHE A 296 -9.61 1.74 12.22
C PHE A 296 -11.14 1.66 12.13
N PHE A 297 -11.78 0.70 12.82
CA PHE A 297 -13.23 0.50 12.71
C PHE A 297 -14.07 1.60 13.36
N GLU A 298 -13.58 2.24 14.43
CA GLU A 298 -14.27 3.38 15.05
C GLU A 298 -14.28 4.62 14.16
N ASN A 299 -13.35 4.71 13.20
CA ASN A 299 -13.14 5.88 12.36
C ASN A 299 -13.44 5.66 10.87
N MET A 300 -13.50 4.42 10.38
CA MET A 300 -13.96 4.07 9.02
C MET A 300 -15.51 4.13 8.94
N LYS A 301 -16.04 5.34 9.07
CA LYS A 301 -17.49 5.62 9.01
C LYS A 301 -17.76 6.89 8.22
N ASP A 302 -18.94 6.98 7.61
CA ASP A 302 -19.37 8.10 6.77
C ASP A 302 -19.13 9.49 7.39
N ALA A 303 -19.29 9.60 8.72
CA ALA A 303 -19.06 10.83 9.45
C ALA A 303 -17.62 11.36 9.35
N ASN A 304 -16.63 10.49 9.14
CA ASN A 304 -15.21 10.82 9.00
C ASN A 304 -14.76 10.73 7.54
N ILE A 305 -15.12 9.63 6.88
CA ILE A 305 -14.78 9.35 5.48
C ILE A 305 -16.09 9.19 4.72
N SER A 306 -16.46 10.19 3.92
CA SER A 306 -17.73 10.12 3.20
C SER A 306 -17.74 8.97 2.20
N HIS A 307 -18.74 8.10 2.32
CA HIS A 307 -18.98 6.98 1.40
C HIS A 307 -19.10 7.50 -0.03
N THR A 308 -19.82 8.61 -0.22
CA THR A 308 -20.08 9.18 -1.55
C THR A 308 -18.85 9.83 -2.20
N LEU A 309 -17.84 10.24 -1.42
CA LEU A 309 -16.70 11.00 -1.93
C LEU A 309 -15.43 10.17 -2.05
N TRP A 310 -15.20 9.22 -1.13
CA TRP A 310 -13.93 8.53 -1.02
C TRP A 310 -13.48 7.87 -2.33
N LEU A 311 -14.33 7.03 -2.93
CA LEU A 311 -13.95 6.32 -4.15
C LEU A 311 -13.78 7.26 -5.35
N ALA A 312 -14.57 8.34 -5.42
CA ALA A 312 -14.52 9.27 -6.54
C ALA A 312 -13.28 10.18 -6.48
N TYR A 313 -12.99 10.71 -5.29
CA TYR A 313 -12.01 11.80 -5.13
C TYR A 313 -10.65 11.35 -4.58
N LEU A 314 -10.59 10.24 -3.84
CA LEU A 314 -9.37 9.81 -3.14
C LEU A 314 -8.81 8.52 -3.71
N GLN A 315 -9.64 7.49 -3.82
CA GLN A 315 -9.19 6.17 -4.28
C GLN A 315 -9.17 6.07 -5.82
N GLY A 316 -10.07 6.76 -6.52
CA GLY A 316 -10.18 6.69 -7.98
C GLY A 316 -8.94 7.20 -8.70
N TYR A 317 -8.44 8.39 -8.32
CA TYR A 317 -7.27 9.00 -8.96
C TYR A 317 -5.96 8.27 -8.66
N THR A 318 -5.91 7.44 -7.61
CA THR A 318 -4.75 6.60 -7.29
C THR A 318 -4.78 5.24 -8.01
N GLY A 319 -5.78 5.01 -8.87
CA GLY A 319 -5.81 3.93 -9.86
C GLY A 319 -4.67 4.02 -10.89
N TRP A 320 -4.22 2.88 -11.46
CA TRP A 320 -3.26 2.87 -12.60
C TRP A 320 -3.75 2.25 -13.91
N ALA A 321 -4.54 1.19 -13.92
CA ALA A 321 -5.34 0.71 -15.07
C ALA A 321 -4.69 0.57 -16.47
N LEU A 322 -3.37 0.68 -16.61
CA LEU A 322 -2.66 0.58 -17.89
C LEU A 322 -1.83 -0.72 -17.91
N PRO A 323 -1.63 -1.30 -19.10
CA PRO A 323 -0.81 -2.49 -19.23
C PRO A 323 0.65 -2.23 -18.84
N GLY A 324 1.24 -3.20 -18.15
CA GLY A 324 2.66 -3.30 -17.91
C GLY A 324 3.42 -3.83 -19.14
N PRO A 325 4.76 -3.97 -19.02
CA PRO A 325 5.59 -4.51 -20.10
C PRO A 325 5.22 -5.92 -20.56
N ASP A 326 4.57 -6.70 -19.71
CA ASP A 326 4.07 -8.05 -19.96
C ASP A 326 2.64 -8.08 -20.52
N GLY A 327 2.03 -6.91 -20.73
CA GLY A 327 0.65 -6.76 -21.19
C GLY A 327 -0.40 -6.89 -20.09
N ASN A 328 -0.03 -7.25 -18.85
CA ASN A 328 -0.96 -7.36 -17.75
C ASN A 328 -1.33 -5.97 -17.22
N ILE A 329 -2.61 -5.77 -16.88
CA ILE A 329 -3.06 -4.49 -16.30
C ILE A 329 -2.42 -4.31 -14.93
N ILE A 330 -1.69 -3.21 -14.75
CA ILE A 330 -1.13 -2.82 -13.45
C ILE A 330 -2.23 -2.08 -12.67
N SER A 331 -2.58 -2.63 -11.52
CA SER A 331 -3.49 -2.03 -10.56
C SER A 331 -2.96 -0.72 -9.95
N GLY A 332 -3.85 0.09 -9.39
CA GLY A 332 -3.46 1.25 -8.61
C GLY A 332 -3.21 0.94 -7.13
N VAL A 333 -3.33 1.97 -6.30
CA VAL A 333 -3.27 1.85 -4.85
C VAL A 333 -4.41 0.98 -4.33
N SER A 334 -4.13 0.13 -3.33
CA SER A 334 -5.15 -0.61 -2.61
C SER A 334 -4.75 -0.84 -1.15
N GLY A 335 -5.74 -1.09 -0.28
CA GLY A 335 -5.48 -1.44 1.12
C GLY A 335 -4.65 -2.72 1.28
N GLY A 336 -4.63 -3.60 0.27
CA GLY A 336 -3.77 -4.79 0.22
C GLY A 336 -2.26 -4.48 0.18
N GLN A 337 -1.88 -3.22 -0.03
CA GLN A 337 -0.51 -2.75 0.03
C GLN A 337 -0.09 -2.28 1.44
N SER A 338 -0.98 -2.30 2.43
CA SER A 338 -0.67 -1.91 3.82
C SER A 338 0.48 -2.73 4.41
N LEU A 339 1.50 -2.05 4.92
CA LEU A 339 2.64 -2.72 5.54
C LEU A 339 2.25 -3.39 6.86
N THR A 340 1.32 -2.81 7.63
CA THR A 340 0.84 -3.37 8.91
C THR A 340 0.24 -4.75 8.70
N ILE A 341 -0.70 -4.89 7.76
CA ILE A 341 -1.36 -6.19 7.51
C ILE A 341 -0.37 -7.19 6.93
N ARG A 342 0.52 -6.76 6.01
CA ARG A 342 1.55 -7.64 5.45
C ARG A 342 2.58 -8.10 6.48
N THR A 343 2.92 -7.24 7.43
CA THR A 343 3.83 -7.56 8.54
C THR A 343 3.24 -8.67 9.41
N LEU A 344 1.95 -8.56 9.74
CA LEU A 344 1.25 -9.60 10.51
C LEU A 344 1.19 -10.92 9.72
N ASP A 345 0.87 -10.87 8.43
CA ASP A 345 0.87 -12.08 7.58
C ASP A 345 2.26 -12.74 7.51
N ALA A 346 3.31 -11.95 7.34
CA ALA A 346 4.69 -12.43 7.30
C ALA A 346 5.12 -13.05 8.64
N PHE A 347 4.86 -12.35 9.75
CA PHE A 347 5.20 -12.80 11.10
C PHE A 347 4.43 -14.08 11.50
N LEU A 348 3.14 -14.13 11.17
CA LEU A 348 2.27 -15.29 11.45
C LEU A 348 2.42 -16.41 10.41
N GLY A 349 3.25 -16.24 9.37
CA GLY A 349 3.46 -17.27 8.35
C GLY A 349 2.22 -17.60 7.51
N ILE A 350 1.30 -16.64 7.32
CA ILE A 350 0.04 -16.83 6.59
C ILE A 350 0.31 -16.87 5.08
N ARG A 351 0.12 -18.04 4.46
CA ARG A 351 0.44 -18.33 3.06
C ARG A 351 -0.82 -18.42 2.17
N PRO A 352 -0.71 -18.22 0.84
CA PRO A 352 0.52 -17.89 0.11
C PRO A 352 0.97 -16.45 0.37
N PHE A 353 2.27 -16.21 0.28
CA PHE A 353 2.79 -14.85 0.21
C PHE A 353 2.64 -14.34 -1.24
N PRO A 354 2.47 -13.02 -1.44
CA PRO A 354 2.47 -12.43 -2.78
C PRO A 354 3.78 -12.74 -3.51
N GLN A 355 3.72 -12.82 -4.84
CA GLN A 355 4.91 -13.10 -5.64
C GLN A 355 5.91 -11.93 -5.55
N PRO A 356 7.23 -12.17 -5.56
CA PRO A 356 8.22 -11.10 -5.42
C PRO A 356 8.07 -9.97 -6.46
N ALA A 357 7.67 -10.31 -7.69
CA ALA A 357 7.42 -9.34 -8.76
C ALA A 357 6.19 -8.44 -8.46
N GLU A 358 5.13 -9.02 -7.90
CA GLU A 358 3.92 -8.29 -7.50
C GLU A 358 4.21 -7.35 -6.33
N GLU A 359 4.98 -7.79 -5.34
CA GLU A 359 5.42 -6.91 -4.24
C GLU A 359 6.33 -5.80 -4.76
N ALA A 360 7.22 -6.10 -5.70
CA ALA A 360 8.13 -5.13 -6.30
C ALA A 360 7.39 -4.00 -7.04
N LEU A 361 6.16 -4.22 -7.51
CA LEU A 361 5.37 -3.15 -8.10
C LEU A 361 5.17 -2.01 -7.10
N TYR A 362 4.70 -2.32 -5.89
CA TYR A 362 4.15 -1.30 -4.99
C TYR A 362 5.00 -1.04 -3.74
N LEU A 363 5.80 -2.01 -3.31
CA LEU A 363 6.55 -1.93 -2.06
C LEU A 363 8.03 -1.57 -2.31
N PRO A 364 8.52 -0.46 -1.74
CA PRO A 364 9.94 -0.16 -1.67
C PRO A 364 10.77 -1.33 -1.13
N LEU A 365 12.02 -1.44 -1.57
CA LEU A 365 12.92 -2.53 -1.20
C LEU A 365 13.03 -2.72 0.31
N ALA A 366 13.20 -1.64 1.09
CA ALA A 366 13.35 -1.75 2.53
C ALA A 366 12.10 -2.33 3.24
N GLN A 367 10.90 -2.10 2.68
CA GLN A 367 9.67 -2.73 3.18
C GLN A 367 9.64 -4.22 2.83
N ARG A 368 10.08 -4.58 1.61
CA ARG A 368 10.16 -5.99 1.18
C ARG A 368 11.20 -6.76 1.98
N ASP A 369 12.37 -6.17 2.26
CA ASP A 369 13.41 -6.75 3.11
C ASP A 369 12.88 -7.03 4.52
N TRP A 370 12.13 -6.10 5.10
CA TRP A 370 11.46 -6.30 6.40
C TRP A 370 10.50 -7.48 6.35
N LEU A 371 9.57 -7.50 5.38
CA LEU A 371 8.63 -8.61 5.24
C LEU A 371 9.34 -9.95 5.02
N GLN A 372 10.39 -9.96 4.20
CA GLN A 372 11.17 -11.16 3.92
C GLN A 372 11.91 -11.67 5.16
N SER A 373 12.51 -10.80 5.96
CA SER A 373 13.19 -11.19 7.22
C SER A 373 12.25 -11.91 8.19
N LEU A 374 11.00 -11.45 8.30
CA LEU A 374 9.97 -12.11 9.12
C LEU A 374 9.56 -13.46 8.55
N ARG A 375 9.39 -13.55 7.22
CA ARG A 375 9.06 -14.81 6.53
C ARG A 375 10.15 -15.85 6.73
N GLU A 376 11.41 -15.44 6.62
CA GLU A 376 12.57 -16.31 6.76
C GLU A 376 12.74 -16.79 8.20
N ALA A 377 12.57 -15.90 9.19
CA ALA A 377 12.62 -16.29 10.60
C ALA A 377 11.65 -17.42 10.95
N CYS A 378 10.59 -17.63 10.15
CA CYS A 378 9.64 -18.74 10.28
C CYS A 378 9.09 -18.90 11.70
N PHE A 379 8.98 -17.79 12.45
CA PHE A 379 8.74 -17.81 13.89
C PHE A 379 7.50 -18.63 14.26
N ASN A 380 6.38 -18.44 13.54
CA ASN A 380 5.15 -19.18 13.83
C ASN A 380 5.31 -20.69 13.61
N ILE A 381 6.08 -21.11 12.60
CA ILE A 381 6.34 -22.54 12.33
C ILE A 381 7.16 -23.14 13.47
N VAL A 382 8.18 -22.42 13.93
CA VAL A 382 8.98 -22.83 15.09
C VAL A 382 8.10 -22.89 16.34
N ALA A 383 7.30 -21.84 16.60
CA ALA A 383 6.44 -21.69 17.77
C ALA A 383 5.27 -22.69 17.85
N THR A 384 4.80 -23.19 16.70
CA THR A 384 3.68 -24.15 16.64
C THR A 384 4.14 -25.60 16.46
N SER A 385 5.45 -25.85 16.47
CA SER A 385 6.00 -27.21 16.41
C SER A 385 5.56 -28.08 17.59
N ALA A 386 5.49 -29.39 17.36
CA ALA A 386 5.00 -30.37 18.32
C ALA A 386 6.02 -30.61 19.44
N GLY A 387 6.02 -29.73 20.43
CA GLY A 387 6.86 -29.82 21.62
C GLY A 387 7.56 -28.51 21.94
N ALA A 388 7.69 -28.20 23.23
CA ALA A 388 8.53 -27.11 23.66
C ALA A 388 10.00 -27.46 23.37
N PRO A 389 10.83 -26.52 22.90
CA PRO A 389 12.28 -26.72 22.84
C PRO A 389 12.84 -27.13 24.20
N ASP A 390 13.88 -27.98 24.23
CA ASP A 390 14.45 -28.56 25.46
C ASP A 390 14.83 -27.53 26.53
N ASN A 391 15.08 -26.28 26.13
CA ASN A 391 15.46 -25.16 27.00
C ASN A 391 14.29 -24.27 27.44
N ILE A 392 13.05 -24.61 27.09
CA ILE A 392 11.84 -23.81 27.36
C ILE A 392 10.81 -24.69 28.09
N SER A 393 10.19 -24.17 29.16
CA SER A 393 9.14 -24.92 29.85
C SER A 393 7.89 -25.11 28.99
N THR A 394 7.23 -26.25 29.13
CA THR A 394 6.00 -26.57 28.39
C THR A 394 4.89 -25.53 28.59
N ASP A 395 4.71 -25.06 29.83
CA ASP A 395 3.69 -24.05 30.15
C ASP A 395 3.96 -22.73 29.42
N PHE A 396 5.22 -22.29 29.40
CA PHE A 396 5.61 -21.08 28.70
C PHE A 396 5.37 -21.21 27.19
N TRP A 397 5.74 -22.35 26.61
CA TRP A 397 5.55 -22.61 25.19
C TRP A 397 4.07 -22.60 24.81
N LEU A 398 3.22 -23.17 25.66
CA LEU A 398 1.77 -23.15 25.48
C LEU A 398 1.21 -21.72 25.57
N GLU A 399 1.73 -20.88 26.47
CA GLU A 399 1.36 -19.45 26.51
C GLU A 399 1.74 -18.71 25.22
N MET A 400 2.93 -18.95 24.67
CA MET A 400 3.34 -18.38 23.38
C MET A 400 2.40 -18.78 22.24
N GLN A 401 2.05 -20.07 22.16
CA GLN A 401 1.10 -20.60 21.18
C GLN A 401 -0.28 -19.96 21.32
N ASN A 402 -0.76 -19.79 22.56
CA ASN A 402 -2.03 -19.14 22.83
C ASN A 402 -2.03 -17.66 22.39
N GLU A 403 -0.94 -16.93 22.62
CA GLU A 403 -0.82 -15.54 22.19
C GLU A 403 -0.72 -15.39 20.67
N LEU A 404 -0.01 -16.28 19.99
CA LEU A 404 0.00 -16.36 18.53
C LEU A 404 -1.41 -16.62 17.98
N GLN A 405 -2.12 -17.58 18.56
CA GLN A 405 -3.48 -17.91 18.14
C GLN A 405 -4.46 -16.74 18.36
N LYS A 406 -4.29 -15.98 19.45
CA LYS A 406 -5.06 -14.73 19.65
C LYS A 406 -4.78 -13.72 18.54
N MET A 407 -3.53 -13.55 18.13
CA MET A 407 -3.17 -12.62 17.03
C MET A 407 -3.81 -13.04 15.70
N VAL A 408 -3.78 -14.35 15.38
CA VAL A 408 -4.46 -14.93 14.21
C VAL A 408 -5.96 -14.65 14.25
N GLN A 409 -6.60 -14.88 15.41
CA GLN A 409 -8.04 -14.62 15.59
C GLN A 409 -8.37 -13.12 15.41
N GLN A 410 -7.55 -12.22 15.95
CA GLN A 410 -7.73 -10.78 15.76
C GLN A 410 -7.61 -10.39 14.28
N LEU A 411 -6.62 -10.92 13.55
CA LEU A 411 -6.45 -10.62 12.12
C LEU A 411 -7.61 -11.16 11.29
N ARG A 412 -8.13 -12.34 11.65
CA ARG A 412 -9.35 -12.90 11.06
C ARG A 412 -10.56 -11.99 11.27
N LEU A 413 -10.77 -11.51 12.50
CA LEU A 413 -11.84 -10.56 12.82
C LEU A 413 -11.68 -9.26 12.04
N TRP A 414 -10.46 -8.75 11.93
CA TRP A 414 -10.16 -7.56 11.14
C TRP A 414 -10.55 -7.77 9.67
N ARG A 415 -10.17 -8.88 9.04
CA ARG A 415 -10.53 -9.19 7.64
C ARG A 415 -12.04 -9.26 7.42
N MET A 416 -12.76 -9.93 8.32
CA MET A 416 -14.22 -10.03 8.25
C MET A 416 -14.89 -8.67 8.45
N GLY A 417 -14.41 -7.87 9.41
CA GLY A 417 -14.88 -6.51 9.64
C GLY A 417 -14.66 -5.60 8.42
N HIS A 418 -13.44 -5.61 7.88
CA HIS A 418 -13.06 -4.81 6.71
C HIS A 418 -13.92 -5.15 5.48
N MET A 419 -14.14 -6.44 5.21
CA MET A 419 -15.00 -6.91 4.12
C MET A 419 -16.42 -6.35 4.19
N ASN A 420 -16.97 -6.16 5.40
CA ASN A 420 -18.29 -5.56 5.59
C ASN A 420 -18.24 -4.03 5.49
N CYS A 421 -17.20 -3.41 6.05
CA CYS A 421 -17.05 -1.96 6.08
C CYS A 421 -16.73 -1.34 4.72
N MET A 422 -16.08 -2.07 3.79
CA MET A 422 -15.70 -1.52 2.48
C MET A 422 -16.90 -1.35 1.52
N VAL A 423 -17.95 -2.19 1.65
CA VAL A 423 -19.05 -2.24 0.68
C VAL A 423 -19.70 -0.89 0.40
N PRO A 424 -20.06 -0.07 1.42
CA PRO A 424 -20.69 1.22 1.18
C PRO A 424 -19.81 2.24 0.43
N TYR A 425 -18.48 2.07 0.49
CA TYR A 425 -17.53 2.94 -0.19
C TYR A 425 -17.33 2.54 -1.65
N GLU A 426 -17.35 1.22 -1.92
CA GLU A 426 -17.10 0.66 -3.25
C GLU A 426 -18.35 0.67 -4.14
N ALA A 427 -19.55 0.58 -3.54
CA ALA A 427 -20.82 0.45 -4.27
C ALA A 427 -21.40 1.79 -4.79
N VAL A 428 -20.63 2.88 -4.80
CA VAL A 428 -21.13 4.21 -5.20
C VAL A 428 -21.10 4.35 -6.72
N HIS A 429 -22.28 4.29 -7.34
CA HIS A 429 -22.47 4.52 -8.77
C HIS A 429 -22.11 5.94 -9.17
N ARG A 430 -21.43 6.07 -10.32
CA ARG A 430 -20.98 7.34 -10.90
C ARG A 430 -21.09 7.28 -12.44
N PRO A 431 -22.03 8.00 -13.08
CA PRO A 431 -22.28 7.90 -14.51
C PRO A 431 -21.14 8.44 -15.39
N GLU A 432 -20.25 9.26 -14.82
CA GLU A 432 -19.09 9.83 -15.51
C GLU A 432 -17.95 8.83 -15.76
N ARG A 433 -18.00 7.61 -15.19
CA ARG A 433 -16.90 6.64 -15.22
C ARG A 433 -17.38 5.20 -15.43
N VAL A 434 -16.46 4.33 -15.85
CA VAL A 434 -16.61 2.88 -15.81
C VAL A 434 -16.49 2.39 -14.36
N PHE A 435 -17.12 1.27 -14.03
CA PHE A 435 -17.03 0.62 -12.73
C PHE A 435 -15.57 0.45 -12.30
N MET A 436 -15.28 0.81 -11.05
CA MET A 436 -13.94 0.73 -10.48
C MET A 436 -14.04 0.44 -8.98
N THR A 437 -12.97 -0.12 -8.42
CA THR A 437 -12.81 -0.31 -6.98
C THR A 437 -11.42 0.08 -6.51
N ALA A 438 -11.19 0.05 -5.20
CA ALA A 438 -9.84 0.11 -4.65
C ALA A 438 -8.99 -1.07 -5.14
N GLY A 439 -8.05 -0.77 -6.03
CA GLY A 439 -7.12 -1.76 -6.60
C GLY A 439 -7.54 -2.37 -7.94
N LEU A 440 -8.76 -2.15 -8.43
CA LEU A 440 -9.16 -2.56 -9.79
C LEU A 440 -9.88 -1.41 -10.50
N SER A 441 -9.14 -0.70 -11.35
CA SER A 441 -9.62 0.54 -11.99
C SER A 441 -10.47 0.30 -13.25
N ILE A 442 -10.33 -0.88 -13.86
CA ILE A 442 -11.09 -1.34 -15.03
C ILE A 442 -11.32 -2.85 -14.84
N PRO A 443 -12.55 -3.36 -14.93
CA PRO A 443 -12.82 -4.79 -14.89
C PRO A 443 -12.26 -5.50 -16.14
N PRO A 444 -11.77 -6.75 -16.02
CA PRO A 444 -11.49 -7.58 -17.19
C PRO A 444 -12.75 -7.74 -18.06
N GLU A 445 -12.58 -7.71 -19.38
CA GLU A 445 -13.71 -7.84 -20.32
C GLU A 445 -14.54 -9.10 -20.04
N GLY A 446 -15.85 -8.91 -19.78
CA GLY A 446 -16.81 -10.01 -19.60
C GLY A 446 -16.88 -10.62 -18.19
N GLU A 447 -16.04 -10.22 -17.24
CA GLU A 447 -16.04 -10.81 -15.88
C GLU A 447 -16.94 -10.07 -14.89
N VAL A 448 -17.19 -8.77 -15.09
CA VAL A 448 -18.00 -7.95 -14.18
C VAL A 448 -18.92 -7.02 -14.96
N SER A 449 -20.21 -7.03 -14.61
CA SER A 449 -21.25 -6.29 -15.34
C SER A 449 -21.80 -5.06 -14.62
N ASP A 450 -21.51 -4.89 -13.32
CA ASP A 450 -21.99 -3.80 -12.47
C ASP A 450 -21.13 -3.61 -11.19
N GLU A 451 -21.44 -2.60 -10.36
CA GLU A 451 -20.77 -2.37 -9.08
C GLU A 451 -20.88 -3.56 -8.12
N THR A 452 -21.99 -4.29 -8.17
CA THR A 452 -22.21 -5.46 -7.31
C THR A 452 -21.21 -6.56 -7.61
N GLY A 453 -20.99 -6.86 -8.89
CA GLY A 453 -19.99 -7.83 -9.32
C GLY A 453 -18.56 -7.40 -8.96
N MET A 454 -18.25 -6.10 -9.02
CA MET A 454 -16.94 -5.58 -8.62
C MET A 454 -16.71 -5.77 -7.11
N VAL A 455 -17.72 -5.49 -6.30
CA VAL A 455 -17.68 -5.70 -4.85
C VAL A 455 -17.54 -7.18 -4.52
N GLU A 456 -18.23 -8.08 -5.23
CA GLU A 456 -18.09 -9.52 -5.01
C GLU A 456 -16.72 -10.05 -5.41
N HIS A 457 -16.11 -9.52 -6.48
CA HIS A 457 -14.73 -9.84 -6.85
C HIS A 457 -13.74 -9.46 -5.72
N LEU A 458 -13.87 -8.26 -5.16
CA LEU A 458 -13.07 -7.84 -4.00
C LEU A 458 -13.30 -8.72 -2.77
N LYS A 459 -14.57 -9.08 -2.49
CA LYS A 459 -14.89 -9.99 -1.39
C LYS A 459 -14.26 -11.35 -1.60
N GLU A 460 -14.20 -11.86 -2.82
CA GLU A 460 -13.56 -13.16 -3.09
C GLU A 460 -12.07 -13.14 -2.75
N GLY A 461 -11.35 -12.08 -3.15
CA GLY A 461 -9.96 -11.89 -2.74
C GLY A 461 -9.78 -11.88 -1.22
N LEU A 462 -10.67 -11.20 -0.49
CA LEU A 462 -10.67 -11.21 0.98
C LEU A 462 -11.07 -12.56 1.58
N ARG A 463 -11.99 -13.32 0.97
CA ARG A 463 -12.38 -14.67 1.38
C ARG A 463 -11.22 -15.64 1.23
N GLU A 464 -10.46 -15.56 0.14
CA GLU A 464 -9.26 -16.38 -0.05
C GLU A 464 -8.20 -16.07 1.02
N ARG A 465 -7.96 -14.79 1.31
CA ARG A 465 -7.08 -14.40 2.44
C ARG A 465 -7.61 -14.86 3.79
N LEU A 466 -8.93 -14.83 3.99
CA LEU A 466 -9.56 -15.31 5.21
C LEU A 466 -9.39 -16.83 5.38
N LYS A 467 -9.57 -17.61 4.30
CA LYS A 467 -9.32 -19.06 4.29
C LYS A 467 -7.87 -19.39 4.61
N ALA A 468 -6.93 -18.61 4.08
CA ALA A 468 -5.50 -18.74 4.39
C ALA A 468 -5.12 -18.40 5.86
N THR A 469 -6.01 -17.73 6.60
CA THR A 469 -5.80 -17.38 8.02
C THR A 469 -6.19 -18.54 8.96
N ILE A 470 -6.71 -19.64 8.41
CA ILE A 470 -7.12 -20.86 9.11
C ILE A 470 -5.99 -21.88 8.99
#